data_AF-A0A1H3XM81-F1
#
_entry.id   AF-A0A1H3XM81-F1
#
_cell.length_a   1.000
_cell.length_b   1.000
_cell.length_c   1.000
_cell.angle_alpha   90.00
_cell.angle_beta   90.00
_cell.angle_gamma   90.00
#
_symmetry.space_group_name_H-M   'P 1'
#
loop_
_entity.id
_entity.type
_entity.pdbx_description
1 polymer ?
#
loop_
_entity_poly.entity_id
_entity_poly.type
_entity_poly.pdbx_seq_one_letter_code
_entity_poly.pdbx_strand_id
1 'polypeptide(L)'
;MKSRFLLLLLAWLSAISIAHSAPREGRVYPFPHTDDTQDIHFERPCDDIARADYKSESFYAILLKTTPRCSVTDKQWRDIQKRFPDNKVFATRYQCDDEANFNYTNVDAEYGFIGVYAGRTKEEAQKLLEKTKVMRTFPDANIRVMQAVLEYP
;
A
#
# COMPACT_ATOMS: atom_id res chain seq x y z
N MET A 1 -40.43 61.08 -25.48
CA MET A 1 -39.17 61.33 -26.24
C MET A 1 -38.08 60.47 -25.64
N LYS A 2 -37.69 59.40 -26.34
CA LYS A 2 -36.34 59.19 -26.92
C LYS A 2 -35.19 59.38 -25.91
N SER A 3 -34.54 58.30 -25.49
CA SER A 3 -33.18 58.01 -26.01
C SER A 3 -32.71 56.61 -25.60
N ARG A 4 -31.91 56.01 -26.49
CA ARG A 4 -31.32 54.68 -26.44
C ARG A 4 -29.84 54.83 -26.05
N PHE A 5 -29.29 53.89 -25.28
CA PHE A 5 -27.85 53.58 -25.15
C PHE A 5 -27.81 52.16 -24.55
N LEU A 6 -27.61 51.06 -25.28
CA LEU A 6 -26.50 50.59 -26.12
C LEU A 6 -25.20 50.29 -25.35
N LEU A 7 -24.84 48.99 -25.36
CA LEU A 7 -23.52 48.35 -25.09
C LEU A 7 -23.08 48.29 -23.59
N LEU A 8 -22.50 47.22 -23.04
CA LEU A 8 -21.67 46.15 -23.58
C LEU A 8 -21.78 44.86 -22.74
N LEU A 9 -21.80 43.71 -23.42
CA LEU A 9 -21.50 42.39 -22.88
C LEU A 9 -20.04 42.31 -22.41
N LEU A 10 -19.83 41.85 -21.18
CA LEU A 10 -18.54 41.29 -20.74
C LEU A 10 -18.83 40.01 -19.95
N ALA A 11 -18.99 38.91 -20.68
CA ALA A 11 -18.95 37.57 -20.09
C ALA A 11 -17.49 37.23 -19.76
N TRP A 12 -17.12 37.38 -18.49
CA TRP A 12 -15.85 36.88 -17.98
C TRP A 12 -15.94 35.36 -17.85
N LEU A 13 -15.45 34.66 -18.87
CA LEU A 13 -15.13 33.23 -18.78
C LEU A 13 -13.82 33.09 -18.01
N SER A 14 -13.91 32.97 -16.68
CA SER A 14 -12.79 32.53 -15.87
C SER A 14 -12.50 31.06 -16.20
N ALA A 15 -11.41 30.83 -16.94
CA ALA A 15 -10.86 29.50 -17.12
C ALA A 15 -10.39 28.97 -15.76
N ILE A 16 -11.15 28.02 -15.20
CA ILE A 16 -10.72 27.26 -14.03
C ILE A 16 -9.71 26.23 -14.52
N SER A 17 -8.42 26.54 -14.41
CA SER A 17 -7.36 25.54 -14.57
C SER A 17 -7.44 24.59 -13.38
N ILE A 18 -7.97 23.38 -13.60
CA ILE A 18 -7.84 22.29 -12.63
C ILE A 18 -6.38 21.82 -12.69
N ALA A 19 -5.54 22.32 -11.79
CA ALA A 19 -4.22 21.74 -11.55
C ALA A 19 -4.43 20.33 -10.97
N HIS A 20 -4.15 19.31 -11.77
CA HIS A 20 -4.11 17.93 -11.29
C HIS A 20 -2.85 17.78 -10.44
N SER A 21 -2.97 17.90 -9.12
CA SER A 21 -1.87 17.56 -8.22
C SER A 21 -1.59 16.07 -8.35
N ALA A 22 -0.34 15.69 -8.61
CA ALA A 22 0.08 14.29 -8.60
C ALA A 22 -0.37 13.62 -7.27
N PRO A 23 -0.85 12.38 -7.31
CA PRO A 23 -1.28 11.68 -6.11
C PRO A 23 -0.11 11.60 -5.11
N ARG A 24 -0.40 11.88 -3.84
CA ARG A 24 0.59 11.82 -2.76
C ARG A 24 0.86 10.40 -2.29
N GLU A 25 0.02 9.46 -2.70
CA GLU A 25 0.06 8.06 -2.31
C GLU A 25 -0.36 7.17 -3.48
N GLY A 26 0.19 5.96 -3.55
CA GLY A 26 -0.11 5.00 -4.62
C GLY A 26 -1.11 3.92 -4.22
N ARG A 27 -2.04 3.56 -5.11
CA ARG A 27 -3.01 2.49 -4.85
C ARG A 27 -2.29 1.14 -4.67
N VAL A 28 -2.67 0.38 -3.65
CA VAL A 28 -2.17 -0.97 -3.41
C VAL A 28 -2.79 -1.96 -4.40
N TYR A 29 -1.96 -2.86 -4.93
CA TYR A 29 -2.42 -4.02 -5.70
C TYR A 29 -2.54 -5.24 -4.77
N PRO A 30 -3.78 -5.71 -4.52
CA PRO A 30 -4.05 -6.63 -3.41
C PRO A 30 -3.78 -8.11 -3.73
N PHE A 31 -3.51 -8.42 -4.99
CA PHE A 31 -3.41 -9.79 -5.49
C PHE A 31 -1.96 -10.27 -5.57
N PRO A 32 -1.71 -11.57 -5.46
CA PRO A 32 -0.39 -12.13 -5.74
C PRO A 32 0.02 -11.80 -7.18
N HIS A 33 1.19 -11.16 -7.33
CA HIS A 33 1.82 -10.93 -8.63
C HIS A 33 2.74 -12.08 -9.00
N THR A 34 2.94 -12.30 -10.30
CA THR A 34 3.78 -13.38 -10.85
C THR A 34 5.28 -13.09 -10.72
N ASP A 35 5.67 -11.90 -10.25
CA ASP A 35 7.06 -11.46 -10.15
C ASP A 35 7.82 -12.00 -8.91
N ASP A 36 7.21 -12.92 -8.16
CA ASP A 36 7.84 -13.67 -7.06
C ASP A 36 8.49 -12.81 -5.95
N THR A 37 8.13 -11.53 -5.87
CA THR A 37 8.63 -10.63 -4.82
C THR A 37 7.84 -10.79 -3.51
N GLN A 38 8.51 -10.60 -2.38
CA GLN A 38 7.86 -10.60 -1.07
C GLN A 38 7.22 -9.25 -0.72
N ASP A 39 7.34 -8.23 -1.57
CA ASP A 39 6.82 -6.89 -1.32
C ASP A 39 5.39 -6.72 -1.83
N ILE A 40 4.63 -5.86 -1.15
CA ILE A 40 3.33 -5.45 -1.67
C ILE A 40 3.51 -4.47 -2.83
N HIS A 41 2.79 -4.69 -3.93
CA HIS A 41 2.86 -3.78 -5.07
C HIS A 41 1.90 -2.62 -4.89
N PHE A 42 2.29 -1.45 -5.38
CA PHE A 42 1.41 -0.29 -5.43
C PHE A 42 1.80 0.66 -6.57
N GLU A 43 0.86 1.49 -7.01
CA GLU A 43 1.08 2.51 -8.05
C GLU A 43 2.26 3.41 -7.66
N ARG A 44 3.29 3.49 -8.49
CA ARG A 44 4.43 4.40 -8.28
C ARG A 44 4.24 5.66 -9.14
N PRO A 45 4.74 6.83 -8.69
CA PRO A 45 4.65 8.04 -9.49
C PRO A 45 5.55 7.90 -10.71
N CYS A 46 5.01 8.25 -11.88
CA CYS A 46 5.76 8.41 -13.12
C CYS A 46 5.91 9.91 -13.39
N ASP A 47 6.59 10.61 -12.48
CA ASP A 47 6.84 12.05 -12.57
C ASP A 47 8.34 12.35 -12.31
N ASP A 48 8.78 13.55 -12.71
CA ASP A 48 10.17 13.99 -12.56
C ASP A 48 10.43 14.67 -11.19
N ILE A 49 9.60 14.37 -10.18
CA ILE A 49 9.69 15.02 -8.88
C ILE A 49 10.57 14.17 -7.95
N ALA A 50 11.70 14.74 -7.55
CA ALA A 50 12.58 14.15 -6.54
C ALA A 50 11.88 14.05 -5.18
N ARG A 51 11.94 12.88 -4.54
CA ARG A 51 11.37 12.58 -3.23
C ARG A 51 12.29 11.66 -2.45
N ALA A 52 12.33 11.78 -1.13
CA ALA A 52 13.07 10.85 -0.27
C ALA A 52 12.30 9.53 -0.10
N ASP A 53 10.96 9.60 -0.01
CA ASP A 53 10.09 8.44 0.06
C ASP A 53 8.81 8.64 -0.76
N TYR A 54 8.15 7.52 -1.08
CA TYR A 54 6.79 7.52 -1.62
C TYR A 54 5.99 6.36 -1.03
N LYS A 55 4.74 6.65 -0.64
CA LYS A 55 3.92 5.73 0.16
C LYS A 55 2.75 5.18 -0.64
N SER A 56 2.30 3.98 -0.27
CA SER A 56 1.01 3.49 -0.71
C SER A 56 -0.13 4.19 0.03
N GLU A 57 -1.35 4.04 -0.47
CA GLU A 57 -2.53 4.27 0.35
C GLU A 57 -2.50 3.38 1.60
N SER A 58 -3.20 3.80 2.65
CA SER A 58 -3.38 2.99 3.85
C SER A 58 -4.20 1.74 3.54
N PHE A 59 -3.78 0.60 4.07
CA PHE A 59 -4.49 -0.66 3.96
C PHE A 59 -4.51 -1.41 5.29
N TYR A 60 -5.46 -2.33 5.42
CA TYR A 60 -5.46 -3.28 6.52
C TYR A 60 -4.65 -4.51 6.14
N ALA A 61 -3.82 -4.95 7.08
CA ALA A 61 -3.08 -6.20 6.99
C ALA A 61 -3.42 -7.09 8.18
N ILE A 62 -3.24 -8.40 7.99
CA ILE A 62 -3.11 -9.33 9.10
C ILE A 62 -1.64 -9.69 9.21
N LEU A 63 -1.00 -9.29 10.31
CA LEU A 63 0.31 -9.80 10.66
C LEU A 63 0.13 -11.22 11.18
N LEU A 64 0.63 -12.20 10.43
CA LEU A 64 0.52 -13.62 10.76
C LEU A 64 1.51 -14.03 11.86
N LYS A 65 2.71 -13.46 11.80
CA LYS A 65 3.82 -13.79 12.70
C LYS A 65 4.88 -12.68 12.66
N THR A 66 5.44 -12.38 13.83
CA THR A 66 6.71 -11.65 13.99
C THR A 66 7.88 -12.63 14.01
N THR A 67 8.98 -12.29 13.36
CA THR A 67 10.18 -13.13 13.24
C THR A 67 11.42 -12.32 13.58
N PRO A 68 12.58 -12.96 13.81
CA PRO A 68 13.84 -12.26 13.72
C PRO A 68 13.96 -11.55 12.37
N ARG A 69 14.66 -10.41 12.37
CA ARG A 69 14.91 -9.67 11.14
C ARG A 69 15.63 -10.55 10.11
N CYS A 70 15.29 -10.38 8.84
CA CYS A 70 15.90 -11.11 7.71
C CYS A 70 15.80 -12.65 7.76
N SER A 71 14.94 -13.22 8.61
CA SER A 71 14.83 -14.68 8.76
C SER A 71 13.74 -15.32 7.90
N VAL A 72 12.93 -14.54 7.17
CA VAL A 72 11.85 -15.06 6.34
C VAL A 72 12.45 -15.62 5.05
N THR A 73 12.39 -16.95 4.89
CA THR A 73 12.89 -17.60 3.66
C THR A 73 11.83 -17.54 2.55
N ASP A 74 12.27 -17.52 1.30
CA ASP A 74 11.34 -17.56 0.16
C ASP A 74 10.45 -18.81 0.17
N LYS A 75 10.99 -19.95 0.62
CA LYS A 75 10.20 -21.19 0.76
C LYS A 75 9.06 -20.98 1.76
N GLN A 76 9.36 -20.43 2.92
CA GLN A 76 8.35 -20.14 3.94
C GLN A 76 7.30 -19.16 3.41
N TRP A 77 7.73 -18.08 2.76
CA TRP A 77 6.83 -17.10 2.17
C TRP A 77 5.92 -17.73 1.11
N ARG A 78 6.46 -18.50 0.15
CA ARG A 78 5.67 -19.20 -0.89
C ARG A 78 4.69 -20.21 -0.31
N ASP A 79 5.09 -20.96 0.72
CA ASP A 79 4.20 -21.93 1.36
C ASP A 79 3.05 -21.26 2.12
N ILE A 80 3.25 -20.04 2.64
CA ILE A 80 2.18 -19.22 3.20
C ILE A 80 1.32 -18.61 2.10
N GLN A 81 1.91 -18.10 1.01
CA GLN A 81 1.18 -17.54 -0.13
C GLN A 81 0.16 -18.53 -0.72
N LYS A 82 0.50 -19.83 -0.79
CA LYS A 82 -0.44 -20.89 -1.21
C LYS A 82 -1.69 -21.01 -0.33
N ARG A 83 -1.63 -20.57 0.93
CA ARG A 83 -2.77 -20.61 1.88
C ARG A 83 -3.68 -19.38 1.73
N PHE A 84 -3.20 -18.33 1.07
CA PHE A 84 -3.90 -17.08 0.84
C PHE A 84 -3.93 -16.76 -0.67
N PRO A 85 -4.57 -17.59 -1.51
CA PRO A 85 -4.49 -17.45 -2.97
C PRO A 85 -5.07 -16.12 -3.50
N ASP A 86 -6.02 -15.53 -2.77
CA ASP A 86 -6.72 -14.30 -3.18
C ASP A 86 -6.13 -13.04 -2.54
N ASN A 87 -5.08 -13.18 -1.72
CA ASN A 87 -4.50 -12.08 -0.97
C ASN A 87 -2.98 -12.11 -1.10
N LYS A 88 -2.37 -10.97 -1.42
CA LYS A 88 -0.91 -10.85 -1.40
C LYS A 88 -0.38 -11.12 0.01
N VAL A 89 0.51 -12.11 0.13
CA VAL A 89 1.36 -12.31 1.29
C VAL A 89 2.63 -11.50 1.08
N PHE A 90 3.02 -10.75 2.09
CA PHE A 90 4.21 -9.89 2.04
C PHE A 90 5.04 -10.04 3.31
N ALA A 91 6.31 -9.66 3.25
CA ALA A 91 7.23 -9.69 4.38
C ALA A 91 8.19 -8.50 4.31
N THR A 92 8.68 -8.05 5.46
CA THR A 92 9.76 -7.05 5.45
C THR A 92 11.09 -7.68 5.08
N ARG A 93 11.76 -7.07 4.11
CA ARG A 93 13.14 -7.36 3.72
C ARG A 93 14.05 -6.13 3.83
N TYR A 94 13.53 -5.02 4.34
CA TYR A 94 14.25 -3.76 4.43
C TYR A 94 15.61 -3.92 5.15
N GLN A 95 16.69 -3.49 4.49
CA GLN A 95 18.09 -3.63 4.93
C GLN A 95 18.53 -5.09 5.23
N CYS A 96 17.92 -6.08 4.59
CA CYS A 96 18.41 -7.45 4.61
C CYS A 96 19.40 -7.75 3.48
N ASP A 97 19.38 -6.91 2.45
CA ASP A 97 20.34 -6.82 1.35
C ASP A 97 20.43 -5.34 0.91
N ASP A 98 21.48 -5.01 0.15
CA ASP A 98 21.81 -3.62 -0.23
C ASP A 98 20.80 -3.00 -1.22
N GLU A 99 19.87 -3.81 -1.76
CA GLU A 99 18.88 -3.40 -2.76
C GLU A 99 17.49 -3.17 -2.17
N ALA A 100 17.24 -3.62 -0.93
CA ALA A 100 15.93 -3.52 -0.28
C ALA A 100 15.62 -2.10 0.23
N ASN A 101 14.99 -1.29 -0.61
CA ASN A 101 14.51 0.05 -0.31
C ASN A 101 13.01 0.12 0.04
N PHE A 102 12.44 -1.02 0.45
CA PHE A 102 11.01 -1.17 0.69
C PHE A 102 10.72 -1.48 2.16
N ASN A 103 9.94 -0.62 2.83
CA ASN A 103 9.57 -0.80 4.24
C ASN A 103 8.05 -0.60 4.46
N TYR A 104 7.61 -0.76 5.70
CA TYR A 104 6.21 -0.66 6.09
C TYR A 104 6.04 0.18 7.35
N THR A 105 4.94 0.93 7.43
CA THR A 105 4.59 1.68 8.64
C THR A 105 3.94 0.78 9.70
N ASN A 106 3.90 1.26 10.94
CA ASN A 106 3.19 0.62 12.06
C ASN A 106 3.69 -0.81 12.40
N VAL A 107 4.99 -1.01 12.26
CA VAL A 107 5.75 -2.20 12.66
C VAL A 107 7.04 -1.75 13.34
N ASP A 108 7.60 -2.62 14.16
CA ASP A 108 8.90 -2.39 14.79
C ASP A 108 10.02 -2.76 13.80
N ALA A 109 10.95 -1.82 13.57
CA ALA A 109 12.03 -1.99 12.61
C ALA A 109 13.10 -3.00 13.07
N GLU A 110 13.15 -3.37 14.34
CA GLU A 110 14.09 -4.38 14.84
C GLU A 110 13.68 -5.82 14.47
N TYR A 111 12.42 -6.02 14.05
CA TYR A 111 11.86 -7.33 13.80
C TYR A 111 11.46 -7.54 12.33
N GLY A 112 11.50 -8.81 11.92
CA GLY A 112 10.85 -9.28 10.70
C GLY A 112 9.38 -9.58 10.95
N PHE A 113 8.59 -9.69 9.89
CA PHE A 113 7.21 -10.16 9.97
C PHE A 113 6.76 -10.78 8.65
N ILE A 114 5.68 -11.55 8.70
CA ILE A 114 4.92 -11.98 7.53
C ILE A 114 3.50 -11.47 7.67
N GLY A 115 3.03 -10.72 6.68
CA GLY A 115 1.71 -10.11 6.60
C GLY A 115 0.90 -10.61 5.42
N VAL A 116 -0.42 -10.45 5.51
CA VAL A 116 -1.36 -10.68 4.39
C VAL A 116 -2.17 -9.42 4.19
N TYR A 117 -2.29 -8.95 2.95
CA TYR A 117 -3.20 -7.85 2.62
C TYR A 117 -4.64 -8.25 2.96
N ALA A 118 -5.31 -7.45 3.77
CA ALA A 118 -6.59 -7.78 4.39
C ALA A 118 -7.73 -6.82 3.99
N GLY A 119 -7.51 -5.95 3.01
CA GLY A 119 -8.53 -5.06 2.47
C GLY A 119 -8.30 -3.59 2.79
N ARG A 120 -9.25 -2.76 2.35
CA ARG A 120 -9.24 -1.29 2.56
C ARG A 120 -10.10 -0.90 3.76
N THR A 121 -10.89 -1.85 4.27
CA THR A 121 -11.83 -1.64 5.39
C THR A 121 -11.52 -2.57 6.56
N LYS A 122 -11.93 -2.15 7.76
CA LYS A 122 -11.80 -2.95 8.97
C LYS A 122 -12.63 -4.24 8.87
N GLU A 123 -13.78 -4.17 8.21
CA GLU A 123 -14.72 -5.28 8.04
C GLU A 123 -14.13 -6.39 7.16
N GLU A 124 -13.47 -6.02 6.06
CA GLU A 124 -12.71 -6.98 5.22
C GLU A 124 -11.61 -7.65 6.03
N ALA A 125 -10.85 -6.87 6.79
CA ALA A 125 -9.75 -7.37 7.60
C ALA A 125 -10.22 -8.33 8.69
N GLN A 126 -11.34 -8.00 9.34
CA GLN A 126 -11.95 -8.84 10.35
C GLN A 126 -12.41 -10.18 9.77
N LYS A 127 -13.06 -10.17 8.59
CA LYS A 127 -13.46 -11.40 7.89
C LYS A 127 -12.26 -12.28 7.54
N LEU A 128 -11.16 -11.70 7.07
CA LEU A 128 -9.95 -12.46 6.78
C LEU A 128 -9.30 -12.98 8.05
N LEU A 129 -9.30 -12.22 9.15
CA LEU A 129 -8.73 -12.65 10.44
C LEU A 129 -9.48 -13.86 10.99
N GLU A 130 -10.80 -13.87 10.90
CA GLU A 130 -11.62 -15.02 11.32
C GLU A 130 -11.27 -16.28 10.52
N LYS A 131 -11.12 -16.18 9.20
CA LYS A 131 -10.64 -17.28 8.35
C LYS A 131 -9.24 -17.75 8.77
N THR A 132 -8.32 -16.81 9.02
CA THR A 132 -6.95 -17.11 9.48
C THR A 132 -6.94 -17.86 10.80
N LYS A 133 -7.78 -17.47 11.78
CA LYS A 133 -7.87 -18.14 13.09
C LYS A 133 -8.33 -19.59 12.97
N VAL A 134 -9.22 -19.91 12.02
CA VAL A 134 -9.67 -21.29 11.77
C VAL A 134 -8.51 -22.20 11.34
N MET A 135 -7.48 -21.67 10.68
CA MET A 135 -6.32 -22.46 10.25
C MET A 135 -5.45 -22.96 11.41
N ARG A 136 -5.59 -22.39 12.62
CA ARG A 136 -4.80 -22.70 13.84
C ARG A 136 -3.27 -22.60 13.70
N THR A 137 -2.78 -22.18 12.54
CA THR A 137 -1.35 -22.09 12.19
C THR A 137 -0.75 -20.74 12.61
N PHE A 138 -1.60 -19.72 12.76
CA PHE A 138 -1.21 -18.35 13.08
C PHE A 138 -1.95 -17.87 14.34
N PRO A 139 -1.60 -18.39 15.53
CA PRO A 139 -2.34 -18.11 16.77
C PRO A 139 -2.27 -16.63 17.18
N ASP A 140 -1.17 -15.96 16.87
CA ASP A 140 -0.91 -14.55 17.23
C ASP A 140 -1.32 -13.56 16.12
N ALA A 141 -2.08 -14.05 15.12
CA ALA A 141 -2.52 -13.23 14.00
C ALA A 141 -3.33 -12.02 14.48
N ASN A 142 -2.94 -10.83 14.04
CA ASN A 142 -3.57 -9.57 14.45
C ASN A 142 -3.68 -8.57 13.29
N ILE A 143 -4.67 -7.68 13.37
CA ILE A 143 -4.91 -6.66 12.36
C ILE A 143 -4.01 -5.44 12.62
N ARG A 144 -3.44 -4.90 11.54
CA ARG A 144 -2.73 -3.62 11.51
C ARG A 144 -3.24 -2.75 10.36
N VAL A 145 -3.22 -1.44 10.56
CA VAL A 145 -3.31 -0.47 9.46
C VAL A 145 -1.88 -0.10 9.08
N MET A 146 -1.54 -0.26 7.80
CA MET A 146 -0.17 -0.13 7.30
C MET A 146 -0.16 0.68 6.00
N GLN A 147 1.00 1.25 5.69
CA GLN A 147 1.38 1.75 4.37
C GLN A 147 2.67 1.08 3.98
N ALA A 148 2.83 0.78 2.69
CA ALA A 148 4.12 0.47 2.11
C ALA A 148 4.87 1.77 1.83
N VAL A 149 6.19 1.74 2.03
CA VAL A 149 7.08 2.89 1.86
C VAL A 149 8.20 2.45 0.92
N LEU A 150 8.26 3.09 -0.24
CA LEU A 150 9.40 3.00 -1.14
C LEU A 150 10.33 4.16 -0.85
N GLU A 151 11.55 3.85 -0.42
CA GLU A 151 12.61 4.83 -0.22
C GLU A 151 13.41 4.99 -1.52
N TYR A 152 13.69 6.23 -1.91
CA TYR A 152 14.57 6.51 -3.06
C TYR A 152 16.00 6.72 -2.55
N PRO A 153 17.01 6.15 -3.24
CA PRO A 153 18.41 6.35 -2.90
C PRO A 153 18.88 7.80 -3.08
#